data_AF-A0A956DFM4-F1
#
_entry.id   AF-A0A956DFM4-F1
#
_cell.length_a   1.000
_cell.length_b   1.000
_cell.length_c   1.000
_cell.angle_alpha   90.00
_cell.angle_beta   90.00
_cell.angle_gamma   90.00
#
_symmetry.space_group_name_H-M   'P 1'
#
loop_
_entity.id
_entity.type
_entity.pdbx_description
1 polymer ?
#
loop_
_entity_poly.entity_id
_entity_poly.type
_entity_poly.pdbx_seq_one_letter_code
_entity_poly.pdbx_strand_id
1 'polypeptide(L)'
;MFPFDTHPFYAAALAFVAAFGLFSFPSLFFVTAPYGRHARPGWGPTIPARWGWVIMEAPSPIGFAIVFVLFAERWSAPQLLLAGMWLLHYVYR
;
A
#
# COMPACT_ATOMS: atom_id res chain seq x y z
N MET A 1 -17.71 20.33 -7.26
CA MET A 1 -16.87 20.27 -6.05
C MET A 1 -15.93 19.10 -6.26
N PHE A 2 -14.62 19.34 -6.33
CA PHE A 2 -13.68 18.24 -6.49
C PHE A 2 -13.71 17.40 -5.19
N PRO A 3 -13.44 16.08 -5.22
CA PRO A 3 -13.54 15.20 -4.04
C PRO A 3 -12.58 15.57 -2.88
N PHE A 4 -11.77 16.62 -3.05
CA PHE A 4 -10.78 17.12 -2.10
C PHE A 4 -11.40 17.98 -0.99
N ASP A 5 -12.57 18.57 -1.22
CA ASP A 5 -13.16 19.53 -0.29
C ASP A 5 -13.95 18.85 0.85
N THR A 6 -14.48 17.64 0.62
CA THR A 6 -15.29 16.89 1.60
C THR A 6 -14.50 15.88 2.42
N HIS A 7 -13.40 15.34 1.87
CA HIS A 7 -12.55 14.35 2.54
C HIS A 7 -11.06 14.72 2.41
N PRO A 8 -10.59 15.79 3.09
CA PRO A 8 -9.26 16.34 2.87
C PRO A 8 -8.14 15.34 3.16
N PHE A 9 -8.31 14.48 4.16
CA PHE A 9 -7.32 13.44 4.49
C PHE A 9 -7.20 12.38 3.38
N TYR A 10 -8.32 11.87 2.88
CA TYR A 10 -8.33 10.89 1.78
C TYR A 10 -7.71 11.50 0.52
N ALA A 11 -8.06 12.75 0.23
CA ALA A 11 -7.58 13.45 -0.94
C ALA A 11 -6.06 13.74 -0.87
N ALA A 12 -5.57 14.13 0.31
CA ALA A 12 -4.13 14.27 0.56
C ALA A 12 -3.39 12.94 0.44
N ALA A 13 -3.95 11.84 0.94
CA ALA A 13 -3.36 10.51 0.80
C ALA A 13 -3.27 10.07 -0.67
N LEU A 14 -4.32 10.31 -1.47
CA LEU A 14 -4.30 10.06 -2.91
C LEU A 14 -3.24 10.90 -3.63
N ALA A 15 -3.19 12.20 -3.32
CA ALA A 15 -2.20 13.10 -3.90
C ALA A 15 -0.76 12.68 -3.54
N PHE A 16 -0.53 12.27 -2.28
CA PHE A 16 0.75 11.76 -1.83
C PHE A 16 1.16 10.49 -2.60
N VAL A 17 0.28 9.50 -2.71
CA VAL A 17 0.59 8.25 -3.44
C VAL A 17 0.87 8.52 -4.92
N ALA A 18 0.06 9.38 -5.56
CA ALA A 18 0.26 9.77 -6.95
C ALA A 18 1.60 10.50 -7.15
N ALA A 19 1.92 11.47 -6.29
CA ALA A 19 3.19 12.19 -6.33
C ALA A 19 4.38 11.25 -6.07
N PHE A 20 4.28 10.38 -5.07
CA PHE A 20 5.34 9.42 -4.76
C PHE A 20 5.60 8.47 -5.93
N GLY A 21 4.54 8.01 -6.61
CA GLY A 21 4.67 7.23 -7.84
C GLY A 21 5.33 8.00 -8.98
N LEU A 22 4.93 9.27 -9.18
CA LEU A 22 5.48 10.16 -10.20
C LEU A 22 6.99 10.39 -10.02
N PHE A 23 7.48 10.46 -8.77
CA PHE A 23 8.92 10.58 -8.50
C PHE A 23 9.64 9.22 -8.50
N SER A 24 9.00 8.17 -7.96
CA SER A 24 9.60 6.84 -7.87
C SER A 24 9.84 6.23 -9.25
N PHE A 25 8.88 6.37 -10.17
CA PHE A 25 8.98 5.80 -11.52
C PHE A 25 10.24 6.24 -12.28
N PRO A 26 10.53 7.54 -12.51
CA PRO A 26 11.76 7.97 -13.17
C PRO A 26 13.01 7.66 -12.33
N SER A 27 12.94 7.76 -11.00
CA SER A 27 14.09 7.48 -10.13
C SER A 27 14.60 6.03 -10.27
N LEU A 28 13.68 5.08 -10.44
CA LEU A 28 14.01 3.66 -10.58
C LEU A 28 14.77 3.32 -11.88
N PHE A 29 14.79 4.20 -12.88
CA PHE A 29 15.67 4.06 -14.06
C PHE A 29 17.15 4.34 -13.75
N PHE A 30 17.42 5.14 -12.71
CA PHE A 30 18.77 5.54 -12.33
C PHE A 30 19.28 4.80 -11.09
N VAL A 31 18.39 4.53 -10.14
CA VAL A 31 18.73 3.88 -8.87
C VAL A 31 17.83 2.68 -8.66
N THR A 32 18.40 1.49 -8.83
CA THR A 32 17.72 0.24 -8.51
C THR A 32 17.51 0.10 -7.01
N ALA A 33 16.27 -0.19 -6.62
CA ALA A 33 15.92 -0.41 -5.22
C ALA A 33 16.75 -1.56 -4.60
N PRO A 34 17.37 -1.35 -3.43
CA PRO A 34 18.45 -2.18 -2.91
C PRO A 34 17.95 -3.38 -2.08
N TYR A 35 17.01 -4.15 -2.62
CA TYR A 35 16.48 -5.35 -1.96
C TYR A 35 16.52 -6.57 -2.89
N GLY A 36 16.42 -7.76 -2.31
CA GLY A 36 16.49 -9.02 -3.06
C GLY A 36 17.81 -9.19 -3.80
N ARG A 37 17.76 -9.53 -5.10
CA ARG A 37 18.94 -9.72 -5.96
C ARG A 37 19.80 -8.47 -6.18
N HIS A 38 19.29 -7.28 -5.83
CA HIS A 38 20.02 -6.01 -5.94
C HIS A 38 20.50 -5.48 -4.59
N ALA A 39 20.43 -6.29 -3.53
CA ALA A 39 20.92 -5.93 -2.21
C ALA A 39 22.42 -5.62 -2.26
N ARG A 40 22.81 -4.45 -1.75
CA ARG A 40 24.20 -4.01 -1.67
C ARG A 40 24.45 -3.16 -0.41
N PRO A 41 25.69 -3.12 0.11
CA PRO A 41 26.03 -2.24 1.23
C PRO A 41 25.77 -0.76 0.92
N GLY A 42 25.67 0.07 1.97
CA GLY A 42 25.53 1.53 1.85
C GLY A 42 24.09 2.07 1.98
N TRP A 43 23.11 1.21 2.27
CA TRP A 43 21.69 1.57 2.45
C TRP A 43 21.20 1.53 3.90
N GLY A 44 22.13 1.48 4.86
CA GLY A 44 21.81 1.48 6.29
C GLY A 44 21.59 0.08 6.87
N PRO A 45 20.97 0.00 8.08
CA PRO A 45 20.78 -1.26 8.78
C PRO A 45 19.80 -2.17 8.03
N THR A 46 20.04 -3.48 8.12
CA THR A 46 19.22 -4.50 7.47
C THR A 46 18.42 -5.30 8.49
N ILE A 47 17.23 -5.75 8.09
CA ILE A 47 16.40 -6.71 8.84
C ILE A 47 16.31 -8.04 8.08
N PRO A 48 16.03 -9.17 8.77
CA PRO A 48 15.79 -10.44 8.10
C PRO A 48 14.65 -10.32 7.08
N ALA A 49 14.86 -10.81 5.86
CA ALA A 49 13.96 -10.60 4.73
C ALA A 49 12.50 -10.99 5.04
N ARG A 50 12.28 -12.11 5.73
CA ARG A 50 10.94 -12.56 6.16
C ARG A 50 10.21 -11.50 6.97
N TRP A 51 10.88 -10.90 7.95
CA TRP A 51 10.27 -9.87 8.80
C TRP A 51 10.06 -8.57 8.02
N GLY A 52 10.97 -8.21 7.12
CA GLY A 52 10.78 -7.07 6.22
C GLY A 52 9.52 -7.19 5.37
N TRP A 53 9.32 -8.36 4.75
CA TRP A 53 8.11 -8.64 3.97
C TRP A 53 6.84 -8.59 4.81
N VAL A 54 6.82 -9.25 5.99
CA VAL A 54 5.64 -9.22 6.87
C VAL A 54 5.31 -7.80 7.31
N ILE A 55 6.30 -7.03 7.76
CA ILE A 55 6.08 -5.67 8.28
C ILE A 55 5.59 -4.73 7.18
N MET A 56 6.10 -4.85 5.95
CA MET A 56 5.71 -3.95 4.86
C MET A 56 4.37 -4.32 4.21
N GLU A 57 4.03 -5.61 4.15
CA GLU A 57 2.79 -6.07 3.50
C GLU A 57 1.59 -6.06 4.45
N ALA A 58 1.77 -6.41 5.73
CA ALA A 58 0.67 -6.57 6.69
C ALA A 58 -0.20 -5.32 6.93
N PRO A 59 0.31 -4.07 6.91
CA PRO A 59 -0.52 -2.88 7.12
C PRO A 59 -1.66 -2.75 6.11
N SER A 60 -1.47 -3.24 4.89
CA SER A 60 -2.44 -3.11 3.80
C SER A 60 -3.72 -3.92 4.01
N PRO A 61 -3.69 -5.26 4.18
CA PRO A 61 -4.90 -6.05 4.44
C PRO A 61 -5.51 -5.73 5.82
N ILE A 62 -4.68 -5.48 6.84
CA ILE A 62 -5.15 -5.17 8.19
C ILE A 62 -5.88 -3.82 8.20
N GLY A 63 -5.24 -2.77 7.67
CA GLY A 63 -5.83 -1.44 7.62
C GLY A 63 -7.11 -1.41 6.77
N PHE A 64 -7.10 -2.07 5.61
CA PHE A 64 -8.29 -2.21 4.79
C PHE A 64 -9.42 -2.93 5.53
N ALA A 65 -9.14 -4.08 6.17
CA ALA A 65 -10.16 -4.84 6.89
C ALA A 65 -10.77 -4.04 8.05
N ILE A 66 -9.94 -3.32 8.83
CA ILE A 66 -10.41 -2.45 9.91
C ILE A 66 -11.35 -1.37 9.37
N VAL A 67 -10.94 -0.67 8.31
CA VAL A 67 -11.76 0.42 7.75
C VAL A 67 -13.05 -0.12 7.16
N PHE A 68 -12.98 -1.22 6.41
CA PHE A 68 -14.14 -1.84 5.77
C PHE A 68 -15.16 -2.35 6.79
N VAL A 69 -14.71 -3.03 7.86
CA VAL A 69 -15.62 -3.58 8.87
C VAL A 69 -16.25 -2.49 9.73
N LEU A 70 -15.49 -1.47 10.12
CA LEU A 70 -15.96 -0.44 11.07
C LEU A 70 -16.75 0.68 10.42
N PHE A 71 -16.46 1.04 9.16
CA PHE A 71 -17.00 2.26 8.53
C PHE A 71 -17.79 2.03 7.25
N ALA A 72 -17.88 0.80 6.73
CA ALA A 72 -18.77 0.54 5.60
C ALA A 72 -20.24 0.61 6.05
N GLU A 73 -21.00 1.54 5.47
CA GLU A 73 -22.44 1.70 5.74
C GLU A 73 -23.27 0.47 5.36
N ARG A 74 -22.77 -0.36 4.42
CA ARG A 74 -23.41 -1.58 3.95
C ARG A 74 -22.39 -2.56 3.40
N TRP A 75 -22.75 -3.84 3.39
CA TRP A 75 -21.99 -4.92 2.76
C TRP A 75 -22.75 -5.46 1.55
N SER A 76 -22.76 -4.67 0.48
CA SER A 76 -23.37 -5.10 -0.79
C SER A 76 -22.51 -6.17 -1.48
N ALA A 77 -23.12 -6.96 -2.36
CA ALA A 77 -22.41 -8.01 -3.10
C ALA A 77 -21.16 -7.49 -3.86
N PRO A 78 -21.18 -6.32 -4.55
CA PRO A 78 -19.97 -5.78 -5.17
C PRO A 78 -18.87 -5.42 -4.17
N GLN A 79 -19.23 -4.85 -3.01
CA GLN A 79 -18.26 -4.48 -1.98
C GLN A 79 -17.59 -5.71 -1.37
N LEU A 80 -18.38 -6.75 -1.06
CA LEU A 80 -17.86 -8.02 -0.54
C LEU A 80 -16.97 -8.73 -1.56
N LEU A 81 -17.34 -8.69 -2.85
CA LEU A 81 -16.52 -9.26 -3.92
C LEU A 81 -15.15 -8.56 -3.98
N LEU A 82 -15.12 -7.23 -4.05
CA LEU A 82 -13.88 -6.47 -4.12
C LEU A 82 -13.03 -6.61 -2.85
N ALA A 83 -13.67 -6.61 -1.68
CA ALA A 83 -12.99 -6.86 -0.41
C ALA A 83 -12.40 -8.28 -0.36
N GLY A 84 -13.12 -9.28 -0.82
CA GLY A 84 -12.65 -10.66 -0.92
C GLY A 84 -11.46 -10.80 -1.87
N MET A 85 -11.52 -10.18 -3.05
CA MET A 85 -10.40 -10.16 -4.00
C MET A 85 -9.17 -9.49 -3.41
N TRP A 86 -9.34 -8.36 -2.71
CA TRP A 86 -8.26 -7.65 -2.03
C TRP A 86 -7.61 -8.52 -0.95
N LEU A 87 -8.41 -9.08 -0.03
CA LEU A 87 -7.89 -9.90 1.07
C LEU A 87 -7.23 -11.18 0.55
N LEU A 88 -7.82 -11.84 -0.44
CA LEU A 88 -7.25 -13.05 -1.04
C LEU A 88 -5.88 -12.77 -1.68
N HIS A 89 -5.70 -11.61 -2.32
CA HIS A 89 -4.41 -11.20 -2.85
C HIS A 89 -3.32 -11.15 -1.77
N TYR A 90 -3.64 -10.71 -0.55
CA TYR A 90 -2.69 -10.65 0.56
C TYR A 90 -2.51 -11.97 1.33
N VAL A 91 -3.32 -13.00 1.07
CA VAL A 91 -3.10 -14.34 1.63
C VAL A 91 -1.95 -15.06 0.93
N TYR A 92 -1.76 -14.80 -0.37
CA TYR A 92 -0.73 -15.44 -1.21
C TYR A 92 0.41 -14.47 -1.62
N ARG A 93 0.44 -13.26 -1.06
CA ARG A 93 1.62 -12.40 -1.18
C ARG A 93 2.78 -12.95 -0.34
#